data_AF-A0A7W8AE47-F1
#
_entry.id   AF-A0A7W8AE47-F1
#
_cell.length_a   1.000
_cell.length_b   1.000
_cell.length_c   1.000
_cell.angle_alpha   90.00
_cell.angle_beta   90.00
_cell.angle_gamma   90.00
#
_symmetry.space_group_name_H-M   'P 1'
#
loop_
_entity.id
_entity.type
_entity.pdbx_description
1 polymer ?
#
loop_
_entity_poly.entity_id
_entity_poly.type
_entity_poly.pdbx_seq_one_letter_code
_entity_poly.pdbx_strand_id
1 'polypeptide(L)'
;MCTVIVRTGDPLTLMGVRDEFADRPWEGPGEHWPDHPGVVGGRDLKAGGTWLAVDPATRRAAALLNGRGVPAPDTIRVSRGDLPLRTLAEGGLPAGDLSVYDPFHLVLADPSGARLWSWDGVRQAATTLPEGVSVIVNSGLDPDDPRVIAQRPRFAATGDWWPLTADPHSAEPGALILRHVLPDGRVFASLSVTMVTLSADAVTTEFGDLTGRIGSQA
;
A
#
# COMPACT_ATOMS: atom_id res chain seq x y z
N MET A 1 -5.59 1.05 9.06
CA MET A 1 -5.60 -0.16 8.25
C MET A 1 -4.45 -0.09 7.26
N CYS A 2 -4.46 0.69 6.18
CA CYS A 2 -3.67 0.60 4.95
C CYS A 2 -4.53 -0.01 3.85
N THR A 3 -4.50 0.63 2.69
CA THR A 3 -5.33 0.26 1.55
C THR A 3 -4.52 0.41 0.28
N VAL A 4 -4.69 -0.53 -0.64
CA VAL A 4 -4.25 -0.38 -2.02
C VAL A 4 -5.46 -0.57 -2.93
N ILE A 5 -5.74 0.41 -3.76
CA ILE A 5 -6.78 0.35 -4.78
C ILE A 5 -6.10 0.22 -6.13
N VAL A 6 -6.53 -0.73 -6.96
CA VAL A 6 -6.00 -0.95 -8.31
C VAL A 6 -7.14 -0.96 -9.31
N ARG A 7 -7.00 -0.20 -10.40
CA ARG A 7 -7.80 -0.31 -11.60
C ARG A 7 -6.92 -0.86 -12.70
N THR A 8 -7.15 -2.10 -13.08
CA THR A 8 -6.50 -2.70 -14.25
C THR A 8 -7.08 -2.07 -15.52
N GLY A 9 -6.25 -1.94 -16.55
CA GLY A 9 -6.60 -1.33 -17.82
C GLY A 9 -5.36 -0.70 -18.43
N ASP A 10 -5.53 0.06 -19.50
CA ASP A 10 -4.49 0.91 -20.06
C ASP A 10 -5.01 2.37 -20.14
N PRO A 11 -4.57 3.26 -19.23
CA PRO A 11 -3.54 3.01 -18.22
C PRO A 11 -4.05 2.19 -17.01
N LEU A 12 -3.12 1.50 -16.34
CA LEU A 12 -3.36 0.95 -15.01
C LEU A 12 -3.21 2.06 -13.97
N THR A 13 -4.11 2.12 -12.99
CA THR A 13 -4.02 3.07 -11.88
C THR A 13 -3.94 2.33 -10.55
N LEU A 14 -3.00 2.72 -9.69
CA LEU A 14 -2.82 2.22 -8.33
C LEU A 14 -2.84 3.39 -7.34
N MET A 15 -3.59 3.27 -6.24
CA MET A 15 -3.56 4.22 -5.13
C MET A 15 -3.25 3.49 -3.83
N GLY A 16 -2.16 3.88 -3.17
CA GLY A 16 -1.81 3.45 -1.83
C GLY A 16 -2.23 4.51 -0.81
N VAL A 17 -3.01 4.11 0.20
CA VAL A 17 -3.29 4.91 1.39
C VAL A 17 -2.54 4.29 2.56
N ARG A 18 -1.59 5.03 3.13
CA ARG A 18 -0.83 4.60 4.30
C ARG A 18 -1.56 5.01 5.56
N ASP A 19 -2.05 4.04 6.31
CA ASP A 19 -2.55 4.27 7.66
C ASP A 19 -1.52 3.76 8.68
N GLU A 20 -1.10 4.62 9.60
CA GLU A 20 -0.07 4.29 10.57
C GLU A 20 -0.18 5.21 11.79
N PHE A 21 0.56 4.90 12.85
CA PHE A 21 0.71 5.79 13.99
C PHE A 21 1.26 7.16 13.56
N ALA A 22 0.60 8.22 14.03
CA ALA A 22 0.93 9.59 13.66
C ALA A 22 2.33 10.04 14.13
N ASP A 23 2.87 9.39 15.17
CA ASP A 23 4.22 9.62 15.70
C ASP A 23 5.30 8.77 15.02
N ARG A 24 4.93 7.89 14.08
CA ARG A 24 5.91 7.05 13.37
C ARG A 24 6.68 7.89 12.37
N PRO A 25 8.02 8.02 12.48
CA PRO A 25 8.81 8.86 11.58
C PRO A 25 8.92 8.26 10.17
N TRP A 26 8.75 9.09 9.15
CA TRP A 26 8.83 8.71 7.73
C TRP A 26 9.21 9.90 6.85
N GLU A 27 9.66 9.61 5.63
CA GLU A 27 9.95 10.61 4.59
C GLU A 27 9.04 10.37 3.39
N GLY A 28 8.60 11.47 2.74
CA GLY A 28 7.82 11.43 1.50
C GLY A 28 8.57 10.78 0.33
N PRO A 29 7.92 10.63 -0.83
CA PRO A 29 8.51 9.98 -1.99
C PRO A 29 9.85 10.59 -2.42
N GLY A 30 10.86 9.74 -2.55
CA GLY A 30 12.19 10.11 -3.04
C GLY A 30 13.03 8.88 -3.36
N GLU A 31 14.20 9.11 -3.94
CA GLU A 31 15.20 8.08 -4.21
C GLU A 31 16.04 7.82 -2.96
N HIS A 32 15.50 7.02 -2.04
CA HIS A 32 16.12 6.86 -0.72
C HIS A 32 17.11 5.70 -0.61
N TRP A 33 17.12 4.78 -1.58
CA TRP A 33 17.85 3.52 -1.52
C TRP A 33 18.94 3.46 -2.59
N PRO A 34 20.22 3.64 -2.23
CA PRO A 34 21.33 3.56 -3.18
C PRO A 34 21.44 2.22 -3.93
N ASP A 35 21.03 1.12 -3.28
CA ASP A 35 21.02 -0.22 -3.89
C ASP A 35 19.88 -0.42 -4.91
N HIS A 36 18.95 0.53 -4.99
CA HIS A 36 17.81 0.56 -5.91
C HIS A 36 17.74 1.92 -6.63
N PRO A 37 18.74 2.27 -7.47
CA PRO A 37 18.81 3.59 -8.11
C PRO A 37 17.60 3.86 -9.00
N GLY A 38 17.05 5.07 -8.93
CA GLY A 38 15.84 5.47 -9.67
C GLY A 38 14.52 4.98 -9.09
N VAL A 39 14.53 4.12 -8.06
CA VAL A 39 13.31 3.72 -7.35
C VAL A 39 12.87 4.86 -6.44
N VAL A 40 11.62 5.30 -6.63
CA VAL A 40 11.01 6.39 -5.86
C VAL A 40 9.93 5.81 -4.95
N GLY A 41 9.99 6.12 -3.66
CA GLY A 41 8.99 5.68 -2.70
C GLY A 41 9.08 6.43 -1.39
N GLY A 42 8.07 6.32 -0.54
CA GLY A 42 8.17 6.85 0.82
C GLY A 42 9.03 5.94 1.70
N ARG A 43 9.80 6.51 2.63
CA ARG A 43 10.72 5.75 3.49
C ARG A 43 10.24 5.73 4.93
N ASP A 44 10.16 4.53 5.49
CA ASP A 44 9.97 4.35 6.93
C ASP A 44 11.30 4.59 7.65
N LEU A 45 11.40 5.62 8.49
CA LEU A 45 12.67 5.94 9.16
C LEU A 45 13.01 5.00 10.32
N LYS A 46 12.03 4.22 10.80
CA LYS A 46 12.25 3.23 11.85
C LYS A 46 12.76 1.90 11.30
N ALA A 47 12.21 1.45 10.19
CA ALA A 47 12.51 0.14 9.61
C ALA A 47 13.35 0.20 8.32
N GLY A 48 13.57 1.40 7.75
CA GLY A 48 14.39 1.64 6.56
C GLY A 48 13.74 1.28 5.22
N GLY A 49 12.63 0.54 5.23
CA GLY A 49 11.92 0.09 4.02
C GLY A 49 10.80 1.04 3.57
N THR A 50 9.89 0.52 2.75
CA THR A 50 8.77 1.26 2.16
C THR A 50 7.45 0.51 2.25
N TRP A 51 6.34 1.24 2.12
CA TRP A 51 4.99 0.71 1.94
C TRP A 51 4.54 0.76 0.48
N LEU A 52 5.12 1.66 -0.33
CA LEU A 52 4.83 1.80 -1.75
C LEU A 52 6.03 2.45 -2.43
N ALA A 53 6.52 1.80 -3.47
CA ALA A 53 7.58 2.33 -4.32
C ALA A 53 7.26 2.08 -5.80
N VAL A 54 7.86 2.89 -6.65
CA VAL A 54 7.72 2.88 -8.10
C VAL A 54 9.12 2.85 -8.70
N ASP A 55 9.30 2.00 -9.69
CA ASP A 55 10.47 2.00 -10.57
C ASP A 55 10.02 2.51 -11.95
N PRO A 56 10.32 3.77 -12.29
CA PRO A 56 9.96 4.34 -13.59
C PRO A 56 10.64 3.64 -14.76
N ALA A 57 11.83 3.07 -14.57
CA ALA A 57 12.58 2.42 -15.65
C ALA A 57 11.91 1.10 -16.07
N THR A 58 11.43 0.31 -15.11
CA THR A 58 10.68 -0.92 -15.38
C THR A 58 9.17 -0.72 -15.46
N ARG A 59 8.68 0.48 -15.13
CA ARG A 59 7.25 0.86 -15.10
C ARG A 59 6.46 -0.02 -14.14
N ARG A 60 7.07 -0.33 -13.00
CA ARG A 60 6.49 -1.16 -11.96
C ARG A 60 6.18 -0.33 -10.73
N ALA A 61 5.07 -0.63 -10.08
CA ALA A 61 4.77 -0.16 -8.74
C ALA A 61 4.57 -1.36 -7.82
N ALA A 62 5.17 -1.33 -6.63
CA ALA A 62 4.99 -2.36 -5.63
C ALA A 62 4.49 -1.74 -4.33
N ALA A 63 3.50 -2.36 -3.70
CA ALA A 63 2.89 -1.88 -2.47
C ALA A 63 2.72 -3.02 -1.46
N LEU A 64 2.95 -2.70 -0.19
CA LEU A 64 2.89 -3.62 0.93
C LEU A 64 1.74 -3.22 1.87
N LEU A 65 0.95 -4.20 2.27
CA LEU A 65 0.00 -4.09 3.36
C LEU A 65 0.31 -5.14 4.45
N ASN A 66 -0.07 -4.82 5.68
CA ASN A 66 -0.02 -5.79 6.77
C ASN A 66 -1.04 -6.91 6.50
N GLY A 67 -0.65 -8.16 6.75
CA GLY A 67 -1.56 -9.31 6.71
C GLY A 67 -1.99 -9.75 8.11
N ARG A 68 -2.85 -10.76 8.15
CA ARG A 68 -3.25 -11.47 9.38
C ARG A 68 -2.73 -12.91 9.32
N GLY A 69 -2.38 -13.47 10.47
CA GLY A 69 -1.87 -14.84 10.54
C GLY A 69 -0.90 -15.03 11.69
N VAL A 70 0.05 -15.95 11.52
CA VAL A 70 1.08 -16.28 12.51
C VAL A 70 2.28 -15.34 12.31
N PRO A 71 2.62 -14.47 13.28
CA PRO A 71 3.81 -13.62 13.20
C PRO A 71 5.10 -14.42 13.13
N ALA A 72 6.13 -13.86 12.50
CA ALA A 72 7.46 -14.45 12.54
C ALA A 72 8.00 -14.41 13.98
N PRO A 73 8.78 -15.42 14.41
CA PRO A 73 9.43 -15.39 15.71
C PRO A 73 10.34 -14.17 15.86
N ASP A 74 10.26 -13.49 17.00
CA ASP A 74 11.02 -12.26 17.27
C ASP A 74 12.55 -12.41 17.05
N THR A 75 13.09 -13.61 17.24
CA THR A 75 14.51 -13.92 17.08
C THR A 75 15.01 -13.91 15.64
N ILE A 76 14.11 -14.08 14.66
CA ILE A 76 14.46 -14.11 13.22
C ILE A 76 13.69 -13.07 12.41
N ARG A 77 12.72 -12.39 13.03
CA ARG A 77 11.82 -11.47 12.33
C ARG A 77 12.59 -10.32 11.69
N VAL A 78 12.33 -10.10 10.41
CA VAL A 78 12.80 -8.93 9.67
C VAL A 78 11.63 -8.03 9.29
N SER A 79 11.93 -6.77 8.98
CA SER A 79 10.93 -5.84 8.45
C SER A 79 10.47 -6.31 7.07
N ARG A 80 9.16 -6.25 6.80
CA ARG A 80 8.56 -6.48 5.48
C ARG A 80 8.83 -5.35 4.48
N GLY A 81 9.33 -4.21 4.94
CA GLY A 81 9.46 -3.00 4.11
C GLY A 81 10.51 -3.09 3.01
N ASP A 82 11.36 -4.12 3.00
CA ASP A 82 12.26 -4.44 1.88
C ASP A 82 11.53 -5.11 0.71
N LEU A 83 10.40 -5.78 0.98
CA LEU A 83 9.68 -6.57 -0.01
C LEU A 83 9.29 -5.76 -1.25
N PRO A 84 8.73 -4.54 -1.17
CA PRO A 84 8.41 -3.76 -2.37
C PRO A 84 9.65 -3.49 -3.25
N LEU A 85 10.78 -3.13 -2.65
CA LEU A 85 12.02 -2.82 -3.37
C LEU A 85 12.55 -4.04 -4.12
N ARG A 86 12.59 -5.19 -3.44
CA ARG A 86 12.99 -6.47 -4.03
C ARG A 86 12.01 -6.92 -5.11
N THR A 87 10.73 -6.70 -4.91
CA THR A 87 9.66 -7.05 -5.87
C THR A 87 9.78 -6.25 -7.17
N LEU A 88 10.11 -4.96 -7.08
CA LEU A 88 10.37 -4.12 -8.26
C LEU A 88 11.57 -4.66 -9.07
N ALA A 89 12.67 -4.96 -8.38
CA ALA A 89 13.89 -5.48 -9.00
C ALA A 89 13.69 -6.86 -9.64
N GLU A 90 13.00 -7.77 -8.96
CA GLU A 90 12.80 -9.16 -9.42
C GLU A 90 11.60 -9.29 -10.38
N GLY A 91 10.67 -8.34 -10.39
CA GLY A 91 9.43 -8.41 -11.20
C GLY A 91 8.44 -9.47 -10.71
N GLY A 92 8.52 -9.83 -9.43
CA GLY A 92 7.74 -10.90 -8.83
C GLY A 92 7.92 -10.97 -7.32
N LEU A 93 7.27 -11.94 -6.68
CA LEU A 93 7.54 -12.23 -5.27
C LEU A 93 9.03 -12.56 -5.09
N PRO A 94 9.75 -11.85 -4.21
CA PRO A 94 11.17 -12.08 -4.01
C PRO A 94 11.46 -13.51 -3.57
N ALA A 95 12.51 -14.12 -4.11
CA ALA A 95 12.94 -15.44 -3.68
C ALA A 95 13.42 -15.43 -2.22
N GLY A 96 13.27 -16.55 -1.50
CA GLY A 96 13.79 -16.72 -0.15
C GLY A 96 12.78 -17.30 0.82
N ASP A 97 13.18 -17.38 2.08
CA ASP A 97 12.33 -17.85 3.16
C ASP A 97 11.37 -16.73 3.60
N LEU A 98 10.07 -16.97 3.48
CA LEU A 98 9.05 -16.00 3.93
C LEU A 98 8.79 -16.06 5.44
N SER A 99 9.26 -17.12 6.14
CA SER A 99 8.98 -17.33 7.57
C SER A 99 9.67 -16.32 8.49
N VAL A 100 10.62 -15.55 7.95
CA VAL A 100 11.25 -14.41 8.62
C VAL A 100 10.37 -13.15 8.61
N TYR A 101 9.30 -13.12 7.81
CA TYR A 101 8.38 -11.99 7.74
C TYR A 101 7.09 -12.27 8.49
N ASP A 102 6.60 -11.24 9.18
CA ASP A 102 5.20 -11.21 9.61
C ASP A 102 4.25 -11.36 8.41
N PRO A 103 2.98 -11.78 8.63
CA PRO A 103 1.97 -11.87 7.57
C PRO A 103 1.85 -10.57 6.75
N PHE A 104 1.66 -10.70 5.43
CA PHE A 104 1.60 -9.56 4.52
C PHE A 104 0.75 -9.79 3.29
N HIS A 105 0.40 -8.68 2.65
CA HIS A 105 -0.09 -8.62 1.27
C HIS A 105 0.86 -7.76 0.45
N LEU A 106 1.33 -8.28 -0.67
CA LEU A 106 2.29 -7.62 -1.56
C LEU A 106 1.68 -7.53 -2.94
N VAL A 107 1.48 -6.30 -3.41
CA VAL A 107 0.97 -6.00 -4.74
C VAL A 107 2.14 -5.60 -5.63
N LEU A 108 2.20 -6.15 -6.85
CA LEU A 108 3.01 -5.65 -7.95
C LEU A 108 2.08 -5.30 -9.10
N ALA A 109 2.24 -4.10 -9.64
CA ALA A 109 1.51 -3.63 -10.82
C ALA A 109 2.49 -3.13 -11.89
N ASP A 110 2.14 -3.39 -13.14
CA ASP A 110 2.80 -2.88 -14.34
C ASP A 110 1.73 -2.60 -15.42
N PRO A 111 2.07 -2.08 -16.61
CA PRO A 111 1.07 -1.77 -17.64
C PRO A 111 0.25 -2.98 -18.13
N SER A 112 0.70 -4.22 -17.88
CA SER A 112 -0.01 -5.43 -18.28
C SER A 112 -1.04 -5.91 -17.25
N GLY A 113 -0.99 -5.41 -16.02
CA GLY A 113 -1.91 -5.79 -14.95
C GLY A 113 -1.27 -5.75 -13.57
N ALA A 114 -1.90 -6.45 -12.62
CA ALA A 114 -1.43 -6.50 -11.24
C ALA A 114 -1.54 -7.90 -10.64
N ARG A 115 -0.58 -8.25 -9.78
CA ARG A 115 -0.54 -9.49 -9.00
C ARG A 115 -0.46 -9.18 -7.51
N LEU A 116 -1.14 -10.00 -6.73
CA LEU A 116 -1.17 -9.99 -5.28
C LEU A 116 -0.57 -11.30 -4.76
N TRP A 117 0.42 -11.19 -3.87
CA TRP A 117 0.87 -12.29 -3.03
C TRP A 117 0.45 -12.05 -1.58
N SER A 118 -0.15 -13.06 -0.96
CA SER A 118 -0.55 -13.05 0.44
C SER A 118 0.23 -14.11 1.20
N TRP A 119 0.75 -13.75 2.37
CA TRP A 119 1.46 -14.63 3.30
C TRP A 119 0.77 -14.56 4.66
N ASP A 120 0.31 -15.69 5.19
CA ASP A 120 -0.35 -15.79 6.49
C ASP A 120 0.58 -16.25 7.62
N GLY A 121 1.90 -16.32 7.36
CA GLY A 121 2.88 -16.90 8.28
C GLY A 121 3.12 -18.40 8.10
N VAL A 122 2.29 -19.08 7.31
CA VAL A 122 2.38 -20.54 7.07
C VAL A 122 2.24 -20.88 5.58
N ARG A 123 1.31 -20.22 4.89
CA ARG A 123 0.96 -20.45 3.49
C ARG A 123 1.08 -19.16 2.70
N GLN A 124 1.56 -19.34 1.48
CA GLN A 124 1.59 -18.30 0.47
C GLN A 124 0.47 -18.56 -0.54
N ALA A 125 -0.24 -17.50 -0.94
CA ALA A 125 -1.23 -17.52 -2.01
C ALA A 125 -0.93 -16.41 -3.02
N ALA A 126 -1.06 -16.71 -4.30
CA ALA A 126 -0.89 -15.74 -5.39
C ALA A 126 -2.21 -15.56 -6.13
N THR A 127 -2.52 -14.33 -6.51
CA THR A 127 -3.75 -13.98 -7.23
C THR A 127 -3.46 -12.89 -8.24
N THR A 128 -3.85 -13.10 -9.50
CA THR A 128 -3.92 -12.02 -10.48
C THR A 128 -5.15 -11.19 -10.19
N LEU A 129 -5.01 -9.86 -10.08
CA LEU A 129 -6.16 -9.00 -9.83
C LEU A 129 -7.09 -9.02 -11.05
N PRO A 130 -8.41 -9.16 -10.83
CA PRO A 130 -9.38 -9.20 -11.93
C PRO A 130 -9.47 -7.87 -12.66
N GLU A 131 -10.08 -7.90 -13.85
CA GLU A 131 -10.41 -6.68 -14.58
C GLU A 131 -11.31 -5.75 -13.76
N GLY A 132 -11.03 -4.45 -13.82
CA GLY A 132 -11.78 -3.41 -13.12
C GLY A 132 -11.09 -2.96 -11.84
N VAL A 133 -11.88 -2.58 -10.84
CA VAL A 133 -11.39 -2.02 -9.57
C VAL A 133 -11.32 -3.08 -8.48
N SER A 134 -10.12 -3.30 -7.97
CA SER A 134 -9.83 -4.10 -6.78
C SER A 134 -9.43 -3.20 -5.61
N VAL A 135 -9.93 -3.49 -4.41
CA VAL A 135 -9.51 -2.83 -3.16
C VAL A 135 -8.92 -3.90 -2.26
N ILE A 136 -7.66 -3.73 -1.91
CA ILE A 136 -6.90 -4.61 -1.02
C ILE A 136 -6.71 -3.87 0.31
N VAL A 137 -7.00 -4.57 1.40
CA VAL A 137 -6.86 -4.07 2.78
C VAL A 137 -6.09 -5.09 3.62
N ASN A 138 -6.02 -4.90 4.94
CA ASN A 138 -5.23 -5.80 5.80
C ASN A 138 -5.83 -7.20 5.98
N SER A 139 -7.08 -7.44 5.58
CA SER A 139 -7.65 -8.79 5.42
C SER A 139 -7.42 -9.38 4.02
N GLY A 140 -6.76 -8.66 3.12
CA GLY A 140 -6.44 -9.08 1.76
C GLY A 140 -7.45 -8.56 0.74
N LEU A 141 -7.70 -9.37 -0.31
CA LEU A 141 -8.75 -9.14 -1.31
C LEU A 141 -10.10 -9.65 -0.77
N ASP A 142 -10.56 -9.02 0.30
CA ASP A 142 -11.71 -9.44 1.09
C ASP A 142 -12.95 -8.61 0.69
N PRO A 143 -13.93 -9.19 -0.03
CA PRO A 143 -15.11 -8.45 -0.48
C PRO A 143 -16.05 -8.04 0.66
N ASP A 144 -15.92 -8.67 1.83
CA ASP A 144 -16.80 -8.46 2.99
C ASP A 144 -16.22 -7.43 3.98
N ASP A 145 -14.99 -6.96 3.78
CA ASP A 145 -14.41 -5.91 4.62
C ASP A 145 -15.21 -4.60 4.47
N PRO A 146 -15.58 -3.93 5.58
CA PRO A 146 -16.38 -2.70 5.53
C PRO A 146 -15.80 -1.60 4.65
N ARG A 147 -14.47 -1.46 4.58
CA ARG A 147 -13.79 -0.49 3.72
C ARG A 147 -13.92 -0.89 2.25
N VAL A 148 -13.83 -2.18 1.93
CA VAL A 148 -14.01 -2.67 0.57
C VAL A 148 -15.44 -2.43 0.10
N ILE A 149 -16.43 -2.76 0.94
CA ILE A 149 -17.86 -2.52 0.67
C ILE A 149 -18.12 -1.03 0.39
N ALA A 150 -17.57 -0.14 1.23
CA ALA A 150 -17.80 1.30 1.12
C ALA A 150 -17.05 1.95 -0.06
N GLN A 151 -15.79 1.58 -0.29
CA GLN A 151 -14.90 2.31 -1.20
C GLN A 151 -14.89 1.74 -2.62
N ARG A 152 -15.00 0.42 -2.82
CA ARG A 152 -14.91 -0.17 -4.17
C ARG A 152 -15.92 0.42 -5.16
N PRO A 153 -17.21 0.62 -4.82
CA PRO A 153 -18.16 1.26 -5.73
C PRO A 153 -17.81 2.72 -6.05
N ARG A 154 -17.30 3.49 -5.07
CA ARG A 154 -16.91 4.89 -5.26
C ARG A 154 -15.76 5.00 -6.26
N PHE A 155 -14.72 4.18 -6.09
CA PHE A 155 -13.58 4.14 -7.00
C PHE A 155 -13.97 3.59 -8.38
N ALA A 156 -14.90 2.65 -8.47
CA ALA A 156 -15.41 2.15 -9.76
C ALA A 156 -16.22 3.21 -10.54
N ALA A 157 -16.90 4.12 -9.84
CA ALA A 157 -17.82 5.08 -10.44
C ALA A 157 -17.14 6.31 -11.09
N THR A 158 -15.84 6.54 -10.87
CA THR A 158 -15.14 7.73 -11.37
C THR A 158 -13.78 7.41 -12.00
N GLY A 159 -13.44 8.14 -13.08
CA GLY A 159 -12.11 8.12 -13.68
C GLY A 159 -11.05 8.81 -12.83
N ASP A 160 -11.45 9.83 -12.08
CA ASP A 160 -10.59 10.66 -11.25
C ASP A 160 -10.76 10.28 -9.77
N TRP A 161 -9.72 9.68 -9.19
CA TRP A 161 -9.69 9.21 -7.81
C TRP A 161 -9.21 10.26 -6.82
N TRP A 162 -8.49 11.28 -7.27
CA TRP A 162 -7.84 12.22 -6.37
C TRP A 162 -8.84 12.96 -5.45
N PRO A 163 -10.01 13.41 -5.92
CA PRO A 163 -11.02 14.04 -5.07
C PRO A 163 -11.51 13.15 -3.92
N LEU A 164 -11.46 11.82 -4.04
CA LEU A 164 -11.87 10.89 -2.98
C LEU A 164 -10.93 10.96 -1.76
N THR A 165 -9.69 11.43 -1.96
CA THR A 165 -8.70 11.61 -0.88
C THR A 165 -8.97 12.84 -0.01
N ALA A 166 -9.90 13.71 -0.44
CA ALA A 166 -10.31 14.90 0.30
C ALA A 166 -11.31 14.59 1.43
N ASP A 167 -11.83 13.36 1.52
CA ASP A 167 -12.70 12.91 2.62
C ASP A 167 -12.07 13.25 3.98
N PRO A 168 -12.86 13.73 4.96
CA PRO A 168 -12.35 14.00 6.29
C PRO A 168 -11.87 12.71 6.96
N HIS A 169 -10.90 12.85 7.87
CA HIS A 169 -10.49 11.77 8.74
C HIS A 169 -11.69 11.26 9.56
N SER A 170 -11.95 9.96 9.50
CA SER A 170 -13.09 9.33 10.17
C SER A 170 -12.70 8.04 10.89
N ALA A 171 -13.39 7.74 11.98
CA ALA A 171 -13.26 6.48 12.73
C ALA A 171 -14.19 5.38 12.19
N GLU A 172 -15.03 5.68 11.19
CA GLU A 172 -15.94 4.69 10.63
C GLU A 172 -15.16 3.55 9.96
N PRO A 173 -15.56 2.27 10.15
CA PRO A 173 -14.85 1.14 9.56
C PRO A 173 -14.68 1.23 8.04
N GLY A 174 -15.65 1.85 7.36
CA GLY A 174 -15.66 2.03 5.91
C GLY A 174 -14.81 3.21 5.41
N ALA A 175 -14.25 4.06 6.27
CA ALA A 175 -13.57 5.28 5.87
C ALA A 175 -12.30 4.99 5.06
N LEU A 176 -12.10 5.73 3.96
CA LEU A 176 -10.83 5.71 3.21
C LEU A 176 -9.72 6.40 4.00
N ILE A 177 -10.02 7.61 4.50
CA ILE A 177 -9.13 8.43 5.31
C ILE A 177 -9.48 8.20 6.79
N LEU A 178 -8.68 7.36 7.44
CA LEU A 178 -8.93 6.82 8.77
C LEU A 178 -8.35 7.71 9.87
N ARG A 179 -9.02 7.78 11.02
CA ARG A 179 -8.42 8.26 12.27
C ARG A 179 -9.05 7.58 13.48
N HIS A 180 -8.20 7.02 14.33
CA HIS A 180 -8.56 6.50 15.64
C HIS A 180 -7.64 7.08 16.71
N VAL A 181 -8.22 7.41 17.86
CA VAL A 181 -7.47 7.69 19.08
C VAL A 181 -7.58 6.43 19.95
N LEU A 182 -6.45 5.83 20.28
CA LEU A 182 -6.39 4.66 21.15
C LEU A 182 -6.61 5.06 22.62
N PRO A 183 -6.96 4.09 23.50
CA PRO A 183 -7.17 4.38 24.92
C PRO A 183 -5.97 5.00 25.64
N ASP A 184 -4.76 4.77 25.12
CA ASP A 184 -3.50 5.34 25.64
C ASP A 184 -3.16 6.72 25.05
N GLY A 185 -4.07 7.31 24.26
CA GLY A 185 -3.92 8.62 23.65
C GLY A 185 -3.15 8.62 22.33
N ARG A 186 -2.57 7.49 21.90
CA ARG A 186 -1.89 7.42 20.60
C ARG A 186 -2.89 7.56 19.45
N VAL A 187 -2.47 8.24 18.40
CA VAL A 187 -3.29 8.47 17.20
C VAL A 187 -2.82 7.55 16.09
N PHE A 188 -3.75 6.79 15.52
CA PHE A 188 -3.53 5.97 14.34
C PHE A 188 -4.38 6.55 13.20
N ALA A 189 -3.76 6.97 12.11
CA ALA A 189 -4.44 7.72 11.06
C ALA A 189 -3.86 7.48 9.67
N SER A 190 -4.60 7.84 8.62
CA SER A 190 -4.05 7.97 7.27
C SER A 190 -3.06 9.12 7.22
N LEU A 191 -1.80 8.81 6.91
CA LEU A 191 -0.69 9.78 6.90
C LEU A 191 -0.35 10.27 5.50
N SER A 192 -0.58 9.44 4.48
CA SER A 192 -0.28 9.80 3.09
C SER A 192 -1.10 9.02 2.08
N VAL A 193 -1.25 9.62 0.90
CA VAL A 193 -1.75 8.95 -0.31
C VAL A 193 -0.70 9.04 -1.41
N THR A 194 -0.52 7.96 -2.15
CA THR A 194 0.27 7.95 -3.38
C THR A 194 -0.56 7.33 -4.47
N MET A 195 -0.73 8.05 -5.57
CA MET A 195 -1.40 7.57 -6.78
C MET A 195 -0.36 7.38 -7.87
N VAL A 196 -0.41 6.25 -8.56
CA VAL A 196 0.50 5.87 -9.63
C VAL A 196 -0.33 5.49 -10.85
N THR A 197 0.00 6.06 -12.00
CA THR A 197 -0.58 5.67 -13.28
C THR A 197 0.52 5.06 -14.14
N LEU A 198 0.31 3.85 -14.64
CA LEU A 198 1.25 3.06 -15.42
C LEU A 198 0.64 2.82 -16.81
N SER A 199 1.32 3.28 -17.86
CA SER A 199 1.02 2.93 -19.25
C SER A 199 2.26 2.39 -19.94
N ALA A 200 2.11 1.94 -21.20
CA ALA A 200 3.24 1.50 -22.00
C ALA A 200 4.34 2.57 -22.10
N ASP A 201 3.96 3.86 -22.13
CA ASP A 201 4.84 4.98 -22.47
C ASP A 201 5.20 5.86 -21.27
N ALA A 202 4.43 5.83 -20.19
CA ALA A 202 4.59 6.77 -19.09
C ALA A 202 4.30 6.15 -17.71
N VAL A 203 4.98 6.71 -16.71
CA VAL A 203 4.70 6.51 -15.29
C VAL A 203 4.47 7.89 -14.70
N THR A 204 3.29 8.11 -14.13
CA THR A 204 3.03 9.32 -13.33
C THR A 204 2.83 8.94 -11.88
N THR A 205 3.26 9.82 -10.97
CA THR A 205 3.08 9.64 -9.54
C THR A 205 2.61 10.95 -8.94
N GLU A 206 1.52 10.89 -8.20
CA GLU A 206 0.97 12.00 -7.43
C GLU A 206 1.00 11.62 -5.95
N PHE A 207 1.35 12.59 -5.10
CA PHE A 207 1.55 12.36 -3.68
C PHE A 207 0.85 13.42 -2.84
N GLY A 208 0.17 12.97 -1.79
CA GLY A 208 -0.53 13.80 -0.83
C GLY A 208 -0.09 13.47 0.58
N ASP A 209 0.53 14.43 1.26
CA ASP A 209 0.80 14.36 2.69
C ASP A 209 -0.47 14.74 3.47
N LEU A 210 -0.93 13.84 4.32
CA LEU A 210 -2.14 14.02 5.12
C LEU A 210 -1.84 14.36 6.59
N THR A 211 -0.57 14.44 6.98
CA THR A 211 -0.17 14.64 8.38
C THR A 211 -0.73 15.94 8.97
N GLY A 212 -0.73 17.02 8.20
CA GLY A 212 -1.31 18.31 8.58
C GLY A 212 -2.83 18.28 8.80
N ARG A 213 -3.54 17.27 8.26
CA ARG A 213 -5.00 17.09 8.37
C ARG A 213 -5.41 16.24 9.57
N ILE A 214 -4.48 15.55 10.23
CA ILE A 214 -4.80 14.66 11.37
C ILE A 214 -5.43 15.42 12.54
N GLY A 215 -5.05 16.69 12.71
CA GLY A 215 -5.53 17.58 13.77
C GLY A 215 -6.86 18.28 13.48
N SER A 216 -7.30 18.35 12.22
CA SER A 216 -8.64 18.88 11.90
C SER A 216 -9.68 17.84 12.28
N GLN A 217 -10.36 18.06 13.41
CA GLN A 217 -11.58 17.33 13.71
C GLN A 217 -12.66 17.77 12.71
N ALA A 218 -13.34 16.81 12.09
CA ALA A 218 -14.69 16.98 11.59
C ALA A 218 -15.67 16.64 12.71
#